data_AF-I3S0B3-F1
#
_entry.id   AF-I3S0B3-F1
#
_cell.length_a   1.000
_cell.length_b   1.000
_cell.length_c   1.000
_cell.angle_alpha   90.00
_cell.angle_beta   90.00
_cell.angle_gamma   90.00
#
_symmetry.space_group_name_H-M   'P 1'
#
loop_
_entity.id
_entity.type
_entity.pdbx_description
1 polymer ?
#
loop_
_entity_poly.entity_id
_entity_poly.type
_entity_poly.pdbx_seq_one_letter_code
_entity_poly.pdbx_strand_id
1 'polypeptide(L)'
;MASYAPLFVNANDRRWNPDAIVFNSFQLYGTPSYWMQLFFSESNGATLLNSSLQTTASNSLVASAITWQNSVDKKNYIRIKAANFGTSAVNLKISFNGLDPNSLQSSGSTKTVLTSTNLMDENSFSQPKKVIPIQSLLQSVGKDMNVIVPPHSFTSFDLLKESSNLKMLESDSSSWSSI
;
A
#
# COMPACT_ATOMS: atom_id res chain seq x y z
N MET A 1 12.25 -3.43 -14.69
CA MET A 1 11.11 -4.30 -15.04
C MET A 1 11.23 -5.56 -14.18
N ALA A 2 10.16 -5.98 -13.52
CA ALA A 2 10.09 -7.22 -12.76
C ALA A 2 8.81 -7.97 -13.18
N SER A 3 8.89 -9.29 -13.32
CA SER A 3 7.75 -10.13 -13.71
C SER A 3 7.76 -11.39 -12.88
N TYR A 4 6.58 -11.81 -12.44
CA TYR A 4 6.40 -13.14 -11.86
C TYR A 4 6.45 -14.19 -12.97
N ALA A 5 7.06 -15.34 -12.68
CA ALA A 5 7.11 -16.46 -13.60
C ALA A 5 6.98 -17.80 -12.85
N PRO A 6 6.19 -18.74 -13.39
CA PRO A 6 5.38 -18.62 -14.61
C PRO A 6 4.04 -17.88 -14.36
N LEU A 7 3.48 -17.26 -15.41
CA LEU A 7 2.30 -16.39 -15.30
C LEU A 7 0.98 -17.17 -15.28
N PHE A 8 0.84 -18.14 -16.18
CA PHE A 8 -0.40 -18.87 -16.40
C PHE A 8 -0.17 -20.37 -16.33
N VAL A 9 -1.08 -21.09 -15.67
CA VAL A 9 -1.11 -22.55 -15.70
C VAL A 9 -2.53 -23.08 -15.86
N ASN A 10 -2.69 -24.04 -16.77
CA ASN A 10 -3.91 -24.83 -16.86
C ASN A 10 -3.87 -25.87 -15.73
N ALA A 11 -4.88 -25.86 -14.85
CA ALA A 11 -4.97 -26.77 -13.72
C ALA A 11 -4.97 -28.26 -14.13
N ASN A 12 -5.37 -28.57 -15.37
CA ASN A 12 -5.42 -29.92 -15.91
C ASN A 12 -4.08 -30.41 -16.54
N ASP A 13 -3.09 -29.53 -16.69
CA ASP A 13 -1.74 -29.88 -17.22
C ASP A 13 -0.66 -29.08 -16.46
N ARG A 14 -0.69 -29.18 -15.13
CA ARG A 14 0.26 -28.49 -14.27
C ARG A 14 1.55 -29.28 -14.15
N ARG A 15 2.66 -28.68 -14.61
CA ARG A 15 4.02 -29.26 -14.51
C ARG A 15 4.92 -28.55 -13.50
N TRP A 16 4.56 -27.34 -13.08
CA TRP A 16 5.28 -26.50 -12.12
C TRP A 16 4.29 -25.88 -11.12
N ASN A 17 4.77 -25.49 -9.95
CA ASN A 17 3.98 -24.78 -8.93
C ASN A 17 4.96 -23.96 -8.07
N PRO A 18 4.69 -22.69 -7.74
CA PRO A 18 3.49 -21.89 -8.05
C PRO A 18 3.53 -21.11 -9.38
N ASP A 19 2.34 -20.76 -9.86
CA ASP A 19 2.07 -19.84 -10.97
C ASP A 19 1.19 -18.67 -10.47
N ALA A 20 1.23 -17.52 -11.15
CA ALA A 20 0.43 -16.38 -10.72
C ALA A 20 -1.09 -16.61 -10.94
N ILE A 21 -1.48 -17.12 -12.12
CA ILE A 21 -2.88 -17.29 -12.51
C ILE A 21 -3.12 -18.75 -12.89
N VAL A 22 -4.10 -19.36 -12.23
CA VAL A 22 -4.50 -20.74 -12.45
C VAL A 22 -5.86 -20.74 -13.13
N PHE A 23 -6.02 -21.51 -14.20
CA PHE A 23 -7.27 -21.56 -14.95
C PHE A 23 -7.62 -22.98 -15.41
N ASN A 24 -8.88 -23.19 -15.78
CA ASN A 24 -9.35 -24.32 -16.58
C ASN A 24 -10.29 -23.79 -17.68
N SER A 25 -11.07 -24.67 -18.31
CA SER A 25 -11.93 -24.31 -19.45
C SER A 25 -13.01 -23.25 -19.17
N PHE A 26 -13.37 -22.98 -17.91
CA PHE A 26 -14.50 -22.08 -17.58
C PHE A 26 -14.29 -21.17 -16.36
N GLN A 27 -13.16 -21.26 -15.66
CA GLN A 27 -12.89 -20.46 -14.47
C GLN A 27 -11.39 -20.25 -14.27
N LEU A 28 -11.05 -19.23 -13.49
CA LEU A 28 -9.68 -18.88 -13.12
C LEU A 28 -9.62 -18.29 -11.70
N TYR A 29 -8.44 -18.32 -11.11
CA TYR A 29 -8.13 -17.57 -9.90
C TYR A 29 -6.68 -17.08 -9.91
N GLY A 30 -6.41 -15.98 -9.22
CA GLY A 30 -5.04 -15.50 -8.97
C GLY A 30 -4.54 -15.99 -7.62
N THR A 31 -3.30 -16.47 -7.55
CA THR A 31 -2.63 -16.85 -6.29
C THR A 31 -2.28 -15.60 -5.47
N PRO A 32 -1.89 -15.71 -4.18
CA PRO A 32 -1.36 -14.58 -3.41
C PRO A 32 -0.25 -13.83 -4.16
N SER A 33 0.55 -14.55 -4.96
CA SER A 33 1.59 -13.96 -5.79
C SER A 33 1.02 -13.06 -6.89
N TYR A 34 -0.07 -13.44 -7.57
CA TYR A 34 -0.76 -12.56 -8.51
C TYR A 34 -1.25 -11.28 -7.83
N TRP A 35 -1.90 -11.43 -6.67
CA TRP A 35 -2.42 -10.28 -5.94
C TRP A 35 -1.30 -9.35 -5.46
N MET A 36 -0.15 -9.89 -5.08
CA MET A 36 1.04 -9.11 -4.74
C MET A 36 1.57 -8.32 -5.96
N GLN A 37 1.62 -8.93 -7.15
CA GLN A 37 2.01 -8.23 -8.39
C GLN A 37 1.02 -7.12 -8.73
N LEU A 38 -0.27 -7.40 -8.68
CA LEU A 38 -1.33 -6.41 -8.92
C LEU A 38 -1.20 -5.24 -7.94
N PHE A 39 -0.99 -5.54 -6.65
CA PHE A 39 -0.80 -4.54 -5.60
C PHE A 39 0.33 -3.55 -5.91
N PHE A 40 1.46 -4.05 -6.45
CA PHE A 40 2.58 -3.18 -6.81
C PHE A 40 2.33 -2.35 -8.06
N SER A 41 1.50 -2.83 -8.99
CA SER A 41 1.20 -2.16 -10.26
C SER A 41 0.39 -0.87 -10.10
N GLU A 42 -0.38 -0.72 -9.02
CA GLU A 42 -1.22 0.46 -8.78
C GLU A 42 -0.42 1.77 -8.65
N SER A 43 0.78 1.69 -8.08
CA SER A 43 1.64 2.84 -7.80
C SER A 43 2.74 3.00 -8.87
N ASN A 44 2.41 2.76 -10.14
CA ASN A 44 3.33 2.98 -11.26
C ASN A 44 3.64 4.47 -11.45
N GLY A 45 4.88 4.80 -11.81
CA GLY A 45 5.34 6.19 -11.95
C GLY A 45 5.59 6.91 -10.62
N ALA A 46 5.64 6.17 -9.50
CA ALA A 46 5.92 6.72 -8.19
C ALA A 46 7.38 7.17 -8.03
N THR A 47 7.59 8.16 -7.17
CA THR A 47 8.92 8.61 -6.73
C THR A 47 9.27 7.93 -5.41
N LEU A 48 10.43 7.28 -5.36
CA LEU A 48 10.96 6.69 -4.13
C LEU A 48 11.33 7.80 -3.13
N LEU A 49 10.88 7.67 -1.89
CA LEU A 49 11.25 8.57 -0.80
C LEU A 49 12.46 8.00 -0.06
N ASN A 50 13.35 8.87 0.42
CA ASN A 50 14.42 8.45 1.30
C ASN A 50 13.82 8.05 2.66
N SER A 51 13.89 6.77 3.00
CA SER A 51 13.36 6.21 4.23
C SER A 51 14.39 5.34 4.91
N SER A 52 14.52 5.48 6.23
CA SER A 52 15.37 4.62 7.06
C SER A 52 14.49 3.82 8.02
N LEU A 53 14.73 2.51 8.10
CA LEU A 53 14.06 1.62 9.03
C LEU A 53 15.03 1.28 10.16
N GLN A 54 14.69 1.67 11.39
CA GLN A 54 15.45 1.31 12.59
C GLN A 54 14.81 0.09 13.25
N THR A 55 15.54 -1.02 13.35
CA THR A 55 15.04 -2.29 13.92
C THR A 55 15.84 -2.65 15.18
N THR A 56 15.15 -3.08 16.24
CA THR A 56 15.78 -3.27 17.56
C THR A 56 16.11 -4.73 17.92
N ALA A 57 15.57 -5.76 17.24
CA ALA A 57 15.90 -7.15 17.62
C ALA A 57 15.62 -8.24 16.57
N SER A 58 14.78 -7.98 15.56
CA SER A 58 14.42 -8.99 14.55
C SER A 58 14.38 -8.28 13.20
N ASN A 59 15.30 -8.64 12.30
CA ASN A 59 15.29 -8.16 10.91
C ASN A 59 14.13 -8.79 10.12
N SER A 60 12.94 -8.93 10.71
CA SER A 60 11.77 -9.60 10.15
C SER A 60 10.83 -8.65 9.41
N LEU A 61 11.19 -7.36 9.36
CA LEU A 61 10.43 -6.31 8.71
C LEU A 61 11.32 -5.60 7.70
N VAL A 62 10.81 -5.43 6.49
CA VAL A 62 11.37 -4.50 5.50
C VAL A 62 10.28 -3.51 5.11
N ALA A 63 10.65 -2.24 4.94
CA ALA A 63 9.71 -1.20 4.57
C ALA A 63 10.34 -0.21 3.61
N SER A 64 9.50 0.39 2.76
CA SER A 64 9.88 1.47 1.86
C SER A 64 8.72 2.46 1.74
N ALA A 65 9.05 3.71 1.41
CA ALA A 65 8.08 4.77 1.21
C ALA A 65 8.21 5.35 -0.20
N ILE A 66 7.07 5.62 -0.83
CA ILE A 66 7.00 6.27 -2.14
C ILE A 66 5.97 7.40 -2.09
N THR A 67 6.10 8.38 -2.97
CA THR A 67 5.00 9.29 -3.30
C THR A 67 4.50 9.02 -4.70
N TRP A 68 3.18 9.04 -4.88
CA TRP A 68 2.56 8.74 -6.16
C TRP A 68 1.24 9.50 -6.29
N GLN A 69 0.83 9.73 -7.54
CA GLN A 69 -0.49 10.26 -7.84
C GLN A 69 -1.39 9.12 -8.28
N ASN A 70 -2.54 8.98 -7.64
CA ASN A 70 -3.52 7.98 -8.04
C ASN A 70 -4.16 8.38 -9.38
N SER A 71 -4.16 7.43 -10.32
CA SER A 71 -4.61 7.67 -11.69
C SER A 71 -6.13 7.92 -11.81
N VAL A 72 -6.91 7.44 -10.83
CA VAL A 72 -8.38 7.54 -10.81
C VAL A 72 -8.85 8.86 -10.21
N ASP A 73 -8.45 9.16 -8.97
CA ASP A 73 -8.93 10.36 -8.25
C ASP A 73 -7.99 11.57 -8.39
N LYS A 74 -6.83 11.40 -9.03
CA LYS A 74 -5.78 12.42 -9.24
C LYS A 74 -5.18 12.98 -7.95
N LYS A 75 -5.41 12.34 -6.80
CA LYS A 75 -4.86 12.76 -5.51
C LYS A 75 -3.44 12.23 -5.31
N ASN A 76 -2.68 12.95 -4.51
CA ASN A 76 -1.31 12.59 -4.18
C ASN A 76 -1.26 11.85 -2.85
N TYR A 77 -0.53 10.74 -2.83
CA TYR A 77 -0.37 9.90 -1.67
C TYR A 77 1.10 9.75 -1.29
N ILE A 78 1.36 9.58 0.00
CA ILE A 78 2.53 8.88 0.49
C ILE A 78 2.11 7.45 0.76
N ARG A 79 2.74 6.48 0.08
CA ARG A 79 2.47 5.05 0.27
C ARG A 79 3.65 4.41 0.96
N ILE A 80 3.41 3.80 2.12
CA ILE A 80 4.40 3.05 2.89
C ILE A 80 4.08 1.58 2.76
N LYS A 81 4.99 0.82 2.16
CA LYS A 81 4.86 -0.63 1.96
C LYS A 81 5.77 -1.33 2.96
N ALA A 82 5.21 -2.22 3.77
CA ALA A 82 5.92 -2.98 4.79
C ALA A 82 5.64 -4.48 4.63
N ALA A 83 6.70 -5.28 4.51
CA ALA A 83 6.61 -6.74 4.52
C ALA A 83 7.12 -7.25 5.87
N ASN A 84 6.24 -7.83 6.66
CA ASN A 84 6.57 -8.54 7.89
C ASN A 84 6.58 -10.04 7.61
N PHE A 85 7.77 -10.62 7.53
CA PHE A 85 7.96 -12.06 7.35
C PHE A 85 8.20 -12.80 8.68
N GLY A 86 8.10 -12.08 9.80
CA GLY A 86 8.14 -12.65 11.15
C GLY A 86 6.80 -13.26 11.58
N THR A 87 6.86 -14.02 12.67
CA THR A 87 5.72 -14.72 13.29
C THR A 87 4.94 -13.85 14.28
N SER A 88 5.44 -12.65 14.60
CA SER A 88 4.81 -11.71 15.53
C SER A 88 4.39 -10.43 14.82
N ALA A 89 3.29 -9.82 15.28
CA ALA A 89 2.91 -8.49 14.83
C ALA A 89 3.96 -7.45 15.24
N VAL A 90 4.24 -6.50 14.35
CA VAL A 90 5.18 -5.41 14.60
C VAL A 90 4.41 -4.10 14.77
N ASN A 91 4.66 -3.40 15.88
CA ASN A 91 4.20 -2.03 16.06
C ASN A 91 5.22 -1.08 15.40
N LEU A 92 4.91 -0.63 14.19
CA LEU A 92 5.76 0.22 13.39
C LEU A 92 5.46 1.69 13.71
N LYS A 93 6.44 2.39 14.28
CA LYS A 93 6.42 3.84 14.42
C LYS A 93 6.88 4.48 13.11
N ILE A 94 6.05 5.37 12.55
CA ILE A 94 6.32 6.13 11.33
C ILE A 94 6.43 7.60 11.72
N SER A 95 7.50 8.25 11.29
CA SER A 95 7.71 9.68 11.46
C SER A 95 8.16 10.33 10.16
N PHE A 96 7.69 11.55 9.90
CA PHE A 96 8.04 12.32 8.71
C PHE A 96 8.92 13.53 9.06
N ASN A 97 10.09 13.60 8.44
CA ASN A 97 10.99 14.75 8.52
C ASN A 97 10.70 15.72 7.37
N GLY A 98 10.63 17.02 7.66
CA GLY A 98 10.41 18.06 6.65
C GLY A 98 8.99 18.13 6.07
N LEU A 99 8.02 17.47 6.71
CA LEU A 99 6.62 17.47 6.32
C LEU A 99 5.82 18.36 7.30
N ASP A 100 4.99 19.25 6.77
CA ASP A 100 4.15 20.12 7.60
C ASP A 100 3.15 19.28 8.41
N PRO A 101 2.91 19.59 9.70
CA PRO A 101 2.06 18.77 10.56
C PRO A 101 0.64 18.54 10.03
N ASN A 102 0.12 19.49 9.26
CA ASN A 102 -1.23 19.44 8.69
C ASN A 102 -1.25 18.93 7.26
N SER A 103 -0.14 18.46 6.69
CA SER A 103 -0.09 18.08 5.26
C SER A 103 -0.60 16.67 4.95
N LEU A 104 -1.11 15.93 5.96
CA LEU A 104 -1.72 14.62 5.80
C LEU A 104 -3.17 14.63 6.28
N GLN A 105 -4.04 14.01 5.48
CA GLN A 105 -5.47 13.84 5.79
C GLN A 105 -5.74 12.44 6.33
N SER A 106 -6.30 12.33 7.53
CA SER A 106 -6.86 11.04 7.99
C SER A 106 -8.04 10.60 7.12
N SER A 107 -8.91 11.54 6.73
CA SER A 107 -10.03 11.26 5.83
C SER A 107 -9.51 10.94 4.43
N GLY A 108 -9.74 9.72 3.94
CA GLY A 108 -9.22 9.25 2.65
C GLY A 108 -7.87 8.53 2.72
N SER A 109 -7.26 8.43 3.90
CA SER A 109 -6.11 7.55 4.13
C SER A 109 -6.58 6.11 4.39
N THR A 110 -5.86 5.14 3.83
CA THR A 110 -6.25 3.71 3.89
C THR A 110 -5.11 2.81 4.30
N LYS A 111 -5.45 1.63 4.79
CA LYS A 111 -4.55 0.51 5.05
C LYS A 111 -5.00 -0.66 4.20
N THR A 112 -4.08 -1.29 3.48
CA THR A 112 -4.36 -2.53 2.75
C THR A 112 -3.44 -3.63 3.24
N VAL A 113 -4.00 -4.79 3.58
CA VAL A 113 -3.27 -5.93 4.14
C VAL A 113 -3.50 -7.17 3.30
N LEU A 114 -2.42 -7.81 2.87
CA LEU A 114 -2.39 -9.16 2.31
C LEU A 114 -1.75 -10.09 3.34
N THR A 115 -2.51 -11.04 3.87
CA THR A 115 -2.06 -12.00 4.89
C THR A 115 -2.98 -13.21 4.92
N SER A 116 -2.56 -14.27 5.61
CA SER A 116 -3.40 -15.41 5.97
C SER A 116 -2.98 -15.98 7.33
N THR A 117 -3.88 -16.73 7.97
CA THR A 117 -3.59 -17.39 9.25
C THR A 117 -2.68 -18.61 9.09
N ASN A 118 -2.67 -19.27 7.93
CA ASN A 118 -1.77 -20.37 7.62
C ASN A 118 -0.84 -20.00 6.45
N LEU A 119 0.47 -20.26 6.62
CA LEU A 119 1.51 -20.00 5.61
C LEU A 119 1.31 -20.76 4.29
N MET A 120 0.61 -21.89 4.34
CA MET A 120 0.32 -22.73 3.17
C MET A 120 -1.03 -22.40 2.54
N ASP A 121 -1.72 -21.33 2.99
CA ASP A 121 -2.97 -20.92 2.38
C ASP A 121 -2.77 -20.39 0.97
N GLU A 122 -3.62 -20.89 0.07
CA GLU A 122 -3.59 -20.62 -1.35
C GLU A 122 -5.03 -20.41 -1.84
N ASN A 123 -5.19 -19.66 -2.93
CA ASN A 123 -6.49 -19.54 -3.59
C ASN A 123 -6.80 -20.81 -4.40
N SER A 124 -8.07 -21.10 -4.62
CA SER A 124 -8.52 -22.28 -5.36
C SER A 124 -9.78 -21.99 -6.16
N PHE A 125 -10.23 -22.91 -7.01
CA PHE A 125 -11.52 -22.79 -7.69
C PHE A 125 -12.70 -22.73 -6.72
N SER A 126 -12.63 -23.43 -5.58
CA SER A 126 -13.68 -23.39 -4.56
C SER A 126 -13.60 -22.15 -3.66
N GLN A 127 -12.41 -21.57 -3.49
CA GLN A 127 -12.18 -20.36 -2.69
C GLN A 127 -11.22 -19.40 -3.43
N PRO A 128 -11.66 -18.74 -4.51
CA PRO A 128 -10.78 -17.97 -5.39
C PRO A 128 -10.25 -16.66 -4.76
N LYS A 129 -10.83 -16.27 -3.62
CA LYS A 129 -10.50 -15.05 -2.87
C LYS A 129 -10.15 -15.33 -1.41
N LYS A 130 -9.60 -16.52 -1.11
CA LYS A 130 -9.20 -16.92 0.25
C LYS A 130 -8.13 -15.99 0.81
N VAL A 131 -7.12 -15.69 -0.01
CA VAL A 131 -5.96 -14.84 0.34
C VAL A 131 -5.86 -13.74 -0.71
N ILE A 132 -6.38 -12.56 -0.35
CA ILE A 132 -6.40 -11.36 -1.19
C ILE A 132 -6.05 -10.12 -0.35
N PRO A 133 -5.64 -9.00 -0.96
CA PRO A 133 -5.44 -7.74 -0.24
C PRO A 133 -6.81 -7.20 0.22
N ILE A 134 -6.92 -6.85 1.49
CA ILE A 134 -8.13 -6.28 2.09
C ILE A 134 -7.81 -4.84 2.53
N GLN A 135 -8.56 -3.88 1.99
CA GLN A 135 -8.44 -2.47 2.33
C GLN A 135 -9.40 -2.07 3.46
N SER A 136 -8.94 -1.20 4.35
CA SER A 136 -9.71 -0.56 5.40
C SER A 136 -9.28 0.90 5.60
N LEU A 137 -10.10 1.69 6.30
CA LEU A 137 -9.78 3.08 6.62
C LEU A 137 -8.68 3.16 7.69
N LEU A 138 -7.78 4.14 7.56
CA LEU A 138 -6.75 4.42 8.55
C LEU A 138 -7.15 5.64 9.40
N GLN A 139 -7.49 5.42 10.67
CA GLN A 139 -8.15 6.43 11.51
C GLN A 139 -7.22 7.53 12.06
N SER A 140 -5.97 7.19 12.36
CA SER A 140 -5.03 8.10 13.03
C SER A 140 -3.80 8.32 12.16
N VAL A 141 -3.85 9.34 11.31
CA VAL A 141 -2.74 9.77 10.47
C VAL A 141 -2.21 11.10 10.97
N GLY A 142 -0.89 11.22 11.04
CA GLY A 142 -0.21 12.44 11.47
C GLY A 142 1.27 12.37 11.18
N LYS A 143 2.00 13.41 11.60
CA LYS A 143 3.45 13.49 11.44
C LYS A 143 4.20 12.33 12.13
N ASP A 144 3.70 11.94 13.28
CA ASP A 144 4.14 10.76 14.03
C ASP A 144 2.94 9.85 14.24
N MET A 145 3.06 8.59 13.84
CA MET A 145 1.98 7.62 14.01
C MET A 145 2.52 6.22 14.28
N ASN A 146 1.72 5.41 14.97
CA ASN A 146 2.01 4.00 15.23
C ASN A 146 1.00 3.15 14.46
N VAL A 147 1.49 2.16 13.74
CA VAL A 147 0.65 1.24 12.97
C VAL A 147 1.08 -0.20 13.20
N ILE A 148 0.09 -1.09 13.24
CA ILE A 148 0.33 -2.52 13.43
C ILE A 148 0.49 -3.18 12.06
N VAL A 149 1.62 -3.84 11.85
CA VAL A 149 1.89 -4.73 10.71
C VAL A 149 1.75 -6.17 11.20
N PRO A 150 0.70 -6.91 10.78
CA PRO A 150 0.47 -8.30 11.23
C PRO A 150 1.64 -9.24 10.89
N PRO A 151 1.78 -10.40 11.55
CA PRO A 151 2.75 -11.42 11.16
C PRO A 151 2.47 -11.92 9.74
N HIS A 152 3.51 -12.41 9.06
CA HIS A 152 3.41 -12.98 7.70
C HIS A 152 2.48 -12.19 6.78
N SER A 153 2.74 -10.88 6.69
CA SER A 153 1.89 -9.96 5.96
C SER A 153 2.68 -9.03 5.08
N PHE A 154 2.03 -8.63 4.00
CA PHE A 154 2.37 -7.44 3.27
C PHE A 154 1.31 -6.39 3.56
N THR A 155 1.73 -5.23 4.09
CA THR A 155 0.83 -4.14 4.46
C THR A 155 1.24 -2.86 3.75
N SER A 156 0.27 -2.14 3.21
CA SER A 156 0.43 -0.80 2.68
C SER A 156 -0.37 0.20 3.50
N PHE A 157 0.21 1.37 3.72
CA PHE A 157 -0.46 2.53 4.29
C PHE A 157 -0.43 3.63 3.24
N ASP A 158 -1.61 4.05 2.78
CA ASP A 158 -1.77 5.08 1.77
C ASP A 158 -2.26 6.33 2.47
N LEU A 159 -1.35 7.28 2.64
CA LEU A 159 -1.58 8.52 3.37
C LEU A 159 -1.90 9.62 2.37
N LEU A 160 -3.12 10.13 2.42
CA LEU A 160 -3.55 11.20 1.54
C LEU A 160 -2.83 12.50 1.92
N LYS A 161 -2.16 13.12 0.95
CA LYS A 161 -1.57 14.44 1.13
C LYS A 161 -2.65 15.51 1.00
N GLU A 162 -2.58 16.52 1.86
CA GLU A 162 -3.33 17.74 1.66
C GLU A 162 -3.01 18.35 0.29
N SER A 163 -4.05 18.82 -0.38
CA SER A 163 -3.86 19.65 -1.56
C SER A 163 -3.51 21.04 -1.05
N SER A 164 -2.36 21.58 -1.45
CA SER A 164 -2.05 22.98 -1.21
C SER A 164 -3.03 23.83 -2.01
N ASN A 165 -4.19 24.13 -1.42
CA ASN A 165 -5.00 25.24 -1.86
C ASN A 165 -4.13 26.48 -1.66
N LEU A 166 -3.65 27.06 -2.76
CA LEU A 166 -3.12 28.41 -2.75
C LEU A 166 -4.22 29.31 -2.19
N LYS A 167 -4.22 29.55 -0.88
CA LYS A 167 -4.95 30.68 -0.33
C LYS A 167 -4.29 31.90 -0.91
N MET A 168 -4.91 32.50 -1.92
CA MET A 168 -4.63 33.88 -2.27
C MET A 168 -4.79 34.67 -0.97
N LEU A 169 -3.72 35.34 -0.51
CA LEU A 169 -3.89 36.39 0.48
C LEU A 169 -4.73 37.46 -0.23
N GLU A 170 -6.01 37.57 0.13
CA GLU A 170 -6.73 38.81 -0.06
C GLU A 170 -6.02 39.85 0.81
N SER A 171 -5.13 40.60 0.18
CA SER A 171 -4.70 41.88 0.72
C SER A 171 -5.88 42.84 0.56
N ASP A 172 -6.76 42.89 1.55
CA ASP A 172 -7.69 44.00 1.70
C ASP A 172 -6.90 45.24 2.12
N SER A 173 -6.14 45.81 1.18
CA SER A 173 -5.75 47.20 1.25
C SER A 173 -6.97 48.03 0.87
N SER A 174 -7.64 48.55 1.89
CA SER A 174 -8.60 49.64 1.76
C SER A 174 -7.93 50.84 1.07
N SER A 175 -8.14 50.94 -0.25
CA SER A 175 -7.91 52.18 -0.98
C SER A 175 -9.26 52.84 -1.23
N TRP A 176 -9.59 53.81 -0.37
CA TRP A 176 -10.48 54.88 -0.76
C TRP A 176 -9.83 55.61 -1.93
N SER A 177 -10.53 55.69 -3.05
CA SER A 177 -10.28 56.74 -4.04
C SER A 177 -11.63 57.32 -4.44
N SER A 178 -11.76 58.61 -4.17
CA SER A 178 -12.83 59.48 -4.62
C SER A 178 -12.41 60.10 -5.95
N ILE A 179 -13.29 60.04 -6.95
CA ILE A 179 -13.74 61.19 -7.76
C ILE A 179 -15.24 60.98 -7.99
#